data_AF-A0A7V6VQC1-F1
#
_entry.id   AF-A0A7V6VQC1-F1
#
_cell.length_a   1.000
_cell.length_b   1.000
_cell.length_c   1.000
_cell.angle_alpha   90.00
_cell.angle_beta   90.00
_cell.angle_gamma   90.00
#
_symmetry.space_group_name_H-M   'P 1'
#
loop_
_entity.id
_entity.type
_entity.pdbx_description
1 polymer ?
#
loop_
_entity_poly.entity_id
_entity_poly.type
_entity_poly.pdbx_seq_one_letter_code
_entity_poly.pdbx_strand_id
1 'polypeptide(L)'
;MKHRLLIFVLVTALLIMTVTGCAQNNEEPVTPTPTPEQTTPETALDDPKTPSEPETVSEPDEPSTTDYLLVYGELLDFYYYLLTVDLDQYDFDAIPGTMGLLEATQAMDTDEALDSVGYILLDISGDKIPEMLIGTVTNKDTFSPYSFFIYAGYTIVAEKPYLTFEGVSRSNYTYLGGGDLLYRGSSGAMNSIFGTYSISADGASLSVNDCYFTHEKGEGGQEIGYFHNTSGHANPAVSEELSITDEEFWQKLSDLEEKIQPLDLIPFSEYRQTDHATDGMTAPAVHAHWAEDILAQYGDYDEFSIDETEPQSRVALTTDRTVHELNVLMLALESVDDDGNIHFSTEELLEDYSLLPDTPLVLVMTFYGSIPQYGISYEDESGTTRYFAFTVSGEDGSILLDEFFLD
;
A
#
# COMPACT_ATOMS: atom_id res chain seq x y z
N MET A 1 -20.37 42.84 -3.40
CA MET A 1 -19.37 43.86 -2.97
C MET A 1 -19.16 43.78 -1.47
N LYS A 2 -18.05 43.15 -1.04
CA LYS A 2 -17.16 43.60 0.05
C LYS A 2 -16.12 42.50 0.29
N HIS A 3 -14.88 42.82 -0.05
CA HIS A 3 -13.67 42.01 0.08
C HIS A 3 -13.35 41.65 1.53
N ARG A 4 -12.86 40.43 1.75
CA ARG A 4 -11.98 40.01 2.86
C ARG A 4 -11.08 38.91 2.29
N LEU A 5 -9.98 39.25 1.63
CA LEU A 5 -8.62 39.47 2.15
C LEU A 5 -8.05 38.23 2.87
N LEU A 6 -7.27 37.50 2.08
CA LEU A 6 -6.31 36.45 2.39
C LEU A 6 -5.29 36.91 3.45
N ILE A 7 -5.03 36.09 4.47
CA ILE A 7 -3.80 36.15 5.28
C ILE A 7 -3.39 34.70 5.59
N PHE A 8 -2.43 34.17 4.82
CA PHE A 8 -1.64 32.99 5.20
C PHE A 8 -0.49 33.47 6.11
N VAL A 9 -0.37 32.90 7.30
CA VAL A 9 0.78 33.13 8.20
C VAL A 9 1.68 31.90 8.14
N LEU A 10 2.89 32.12 7.63
CA LEU A 10 4.06 31.26 7.71
C LEU A 10 4.42 30.97 9.18
N VAL A 11 4.60 29.70 9.54
CA VAL A 11 5.33 29.33 10.76
C VAL A 11 6.42 28.32 10.41
N THR A 12 7.63 28.84 10.22
CA THR A 12 8.89 28.11 10.30
C THR A 12 9.29 27.93 11.76
N ALA A 13 9.57 26.71 12.19
CA ALA A 13 10.33 26.45 13.41
C ALA A 13 11.35 25.33 13.17
N LEU A 14 12.61 25.76 13.06
CA LEU A 14 13.84 24.99 13.17
C LEU A 14 13.88 24.23 14.50
N LEU A 15 14.28 22.96 14.49
CA LEU A 15 14.97 22.37 15.65
C LEU A 15 16.23 21.62 15.21
N ILE A 16 17.36 22.26 15.46
CA ILE A 16 18.71 21.70 15.38
C ILE A 16 18.94 20.93 16.69
N MET A 17 19.29 19.65 16.61
CA MET A 17 20.13 19.00 17.62
C MET A 17 21.22 18.17 16.95
N THR A 18 22.44 18.68 17.08
CA THR A 18 23.70 17.99 16.78
C THR A 18 24.04 17.02 17.92
N VAL A 19 24.35 15.77 17.60
CA VAL A 19 25.22 14.93 18.44
C VAL A 19 26.29 14.27 17.57
N THR A 20 27.49 14.81 17.69
CA THR A 20 28.77 14.21 17.32
C THR A 20 29.03 12.93 18.12
N GLY A 21 29.38 11.83 17.44
CA GLY A 21 29.90 10.61 18.06
C GLY A 21 30.95 9.98 17.15
N CYS A 22 32.20 9.95 17.64
CA CYS A 22 33.41 9.65 16.88
C CYS A 22 33.52 8.21 16.37
N ALA A 23 34.17 8.10 15.21
CA ALA A 23 34.76 6.89 14.64
C ALA A 23 35.79 6.23 15.57
N GLN A 24 35.90 4.89 15.48
CA GLN A 24 37.19 4.23 15.68
C GLN A 24 37.30 2.97 14.81
N ASN A 25 38.32 3.04 13.94
CA ASN A 25 38.77 2.01 13.01
C ASN A 25 39.20 0.73 13.72
N ASN A 26 39.04 -0.41 13.04
CA ASN A 26 39.98 -1.52 13.10
C ASN A 26 40.05 -2.19 11.72
N GLU A 27 41.12 -1.89 10.99
CA GLU A 27 41.63 -2.76 9.93
C GLU A 27 42.51 -3.83 10.58
N GLU A 28 42.43 -5.07 10.10
CA GLU A 28 43.61 -5.93 9.94
C GLU A 28 43.43 -6.86 8.71
N PRO A 29 44.54 -7.31 8.09
CA PRO A 29 44.65 -7.43 6.64
C PRO A 29 44.54 -8.88 6.13
N VAL A 30 44.11 -9.06 4.88
CA VAL A 30 44.28 -10.34 4.17
C VAL A 30 44.77 -10.11 2.74
N THR A 31 45.91 -10.70 2.41
CA THR A 31 46.33 -11.03 1.03
C THR A 31 47.50 -12.03 1.11
N PRO A 32 47.84 -12.78 0.04
CA PRO A 32 47.09 -13.14 -1.16
C PRO A 32 47.08 -14.66 -1.46
N THR A 33 46.25 -15.04 -2.43
CA THR A 33 46.19 -16.30 -3.19
C THR A 33 47.55 -16.71 -3.80
N PRO A 34 47.72 -18.01 -4.17
CA PRO A 34 47.92 -18.28 -5.59
C PRO A 34 47.14 -19.50 -6.14
N THR A 35 46.82 -19.38 -7.44
CA THR A 35 46.19 -20.33 -8.38
C THR A 35 47.29 -21.14 -9.13
N PRO A 36 47.00 -21.97 -10.15
CA PRO A 36 46.32 -23.27 -10.23
C PRO A 36 47.29 -24.43 -10.65
N GLU A 37 46.86 -25.69 -10.59
CA GLU A 37 47.44 -26.74 -11.45
C GLU A 37 46.36 -27.62 -12.10
N GLN A 38 46.42 -27.69 -13.43
CA GLN A 38 45.73 -28.65 -14.30
C GLN A 38 46.28 -30.06 -14.10
N THR A 39 45.43 -31.08 -14.11
CA THR A 39 45.74 -32.34 -14.81
C THR A 39 44.46 -33.08 -15.23
N THR A 40 44.44 -33.53 -16.48
CA THR A 40 43.62 -34.63 -17.04
C THR A 40 44.56 -35.37 -18.01
N PRO A 41 44.25 -36.57 -18.55
CA PRO A 41 43.17 -37.52 -18.24
C PRO A 41 43.65 -38.99 -18.15
N GLU A 42 42.81 -39.91 -17.68
CA GLU A 42 42.90 -41.31 -18.14
C GLU A 42 41.53 -42.02 -18.17
N THR A 43 41.30 -42.74 -19.26
CA THR A 43 40.05 -43.34 -19.74
C THR A 43 39.94 -44.81 -19.32
N ALA A 44 38.75 -45.28 -18.92
CA ALA A 44 38.39 -46.70 -19.05
C ALA A 44 36.86 -46.93 -19.16
N LEU A 45 36.43 -47.09 -20.41
CA LEU A 45 35.37 -47.92 -21.02
C LEU A 45 34.20 -48.52 -20.18
N ASP A 46 32.99 -48.14 -20.60
CA ASP A 46 31.71 -48.84 -20.82
C ASP A 46 31.42 -50.24 -20.22
N ASP A 47 30.21 -50.41 -19.66
CA ASP A 47 29.06 -51.16 -20.25
C ASP A 47 27.76 -51.00 -19.38
N PRO A 48 26.54 -51.45 -19.76
CA PRO A 48 25.53 -50.68 -20.49
C PRO A 48 24.19 -50.42 -19.76
N LYS A 49 23.63 -49.24 -20.04
CA LYS A 49 22.22 -48.87 -20.30
C LYS A 49 21.08 -49.81 -19.82
N THR A 50 20.41 -49.40 -18.73
CA THR A 50 18.98 -49.69 -18.49
C THR A 50 18.16 -48.55 -19.12
N PRO A 51 17.09 -48.80 -19.90
CA PRO A 51 16.25 -47.74 -20.43
C PRO A 51 15.41 -47.15 -19.28
N SER A 52 15.67 -45.89 -18.93
CA SER A 52 14.70 -45.09 -18.18
C SER A 52 13.50 -44.81 -19.08
N GLU A 53 12.33 -45.10 -18.52
CA GLU A 53 10.99 -44.80 -19.02
C GLU A 53 10.91 -43.31 -19.42
N PRO A 54 10.23 -42.95 -20.53
CA PRO A 54 10.16 -41.56 -20.95
C PRO A 54 9.42 -40.76 -19.87
N GLU A 55 10.11 -39.76 -19.31
CA GLU A 55 9.47 -38.70 -18.56
C GLU A 55 8.37 -38.11 -19.45
N THR A 56 7.14 -38.27 -19.02
CA THR A 56 5.97 -37.61 -19.59
C THR A 56 6.20 -36.12 -19.41
N VAL A 57 6.69 -35.46 -20.45
CA VAL A 57 6.67 -34.00 -20.56
C VAL A 57 5.20 -33.61 -20.45
N SER A 58 4.83 -33.02 -19.31
CA SER A 58 3.55 -32.37 -19.15
C SER A 58 3.40 -31.34 -20.27
N GLU A 59 2.29 -31.43 -20.99
CA GLU A 59 1.89 -30.39 -21.94
C GLU A 59 1.88 -29.04 -21.22
N PRO A 60 2.20 -27.92 -21.92
CA PRO A 60 2.10 -26.60 -21.33
C PRO A 60 0.65 -26.39 -20.84
N ASP A 61 0.50 -26.03 -19.57
CA ASP A 61 -0.80 -25.65 -19.00
C ASP A 61 -1.48 -24.66 -19.95
N GLU A 62 -2.72 -24.96 -20.35
CA GLU A 62 -3.56 -23.99 -21.02
C GLU A 62 -3.64 -22.73 -20.14
N PRO A 63 -3.56 -21.51 -20.72
CA PRO A 63 -3.60 -20.29 -19.92
C PRO A 63 -4.90 -20.27 -19.11
N SER A 64 -4.79 -20.31 -17.79
CA SER A 64 -5.92 -20.02 -16.92
C SER A 64 -6.39 -18.61 -17.29
N THR A 65 -7.63 -18.48 -17.75
CA THR A 65 -8.24 -17.17 -17.94
C THR A 65 -8.63 -16.64 -16.58
N THR A 66 -7.64 -16.21 -15.80
CA THR A 66 -7.84 -15.57 -14.50
C THR A 66 -8.64 -14.30 -14.72
N ASP A 67 -9.78 -14.17 -14.03
CA ASP A 67 -10.55 -12.93 -14.05
C ASP A 67 -9.93 -11.94 -13.06
N TYR A 68 -9.04 -11.09 -13.55
CA TYR A 68 -8.33 -10.14 -12.70
C TYR A 68 -9.24 -9.06 -12.09
N LEU A 69 -10.43 -8.81 -12.66
CA LEU A 69 -11.41 -7.94 -12.01
C LEU A 69 -11.88 -8.54 -10.68
N LEU A 70 -11.96 -9.87 -10.60
CA LEU A 70 -12.26 -10.57 -9.37
C LEU A 70 -11.09 -10.51 -8.39
N VAL A 71 -9.85 -10.72 -8.86
CA VAL A 71 -8.65 -10.65 -7.99
C VAL A 71 -8.48 -9.27 -7.34
N TYR A 72 -8.82 -8.19 -8.05
CA TYR A 72 -8.78 -6.83 -7.52
C TYR A 72 -10.11 -6.36 -6.91
N GLY A 73 -11.14 -7.20 -6.89
CA GLY A 73 -12.52 -6.79 -6.61
C GLY A 73 -12.70 -6.07 -5.28
N GLU A 74 -12.08 -6.56 -4.23
CA GLU A 74 -12.19 -5.97 -2.90
C GLU A 74 -11.53 -4.61 -2.79
N LEU A 75 -10.41 -4.45 -3.47
CA LEU A 75 -9.73 -3.18 -3.54
C LEU A 75 -10.57 -2.18 -4.34
N LEU A 76 -11.18 -2.61 -5.44
CA LEU A 76 -12.14 -1.79 -6.21
C LEU A 76 -13.37 -1.40 -5.37
N ASP A 77 -13.91 -2.33 -4.58
CA ASP A 77 -15.01 -2.07 -3.65
C ASP A 77 -14.61 -1.07 -2.56
N PHE A 78 -13.38 -1.18 -2.05
CA PHE A 78 -12.82 -0.25 -1.08
C PHE A 78 -12.63 1.16 -1.65
N TYR A 79 -12.06 1.30 -2.85
CA TYR A 79 -11.97 2.59 -3.53
C TYR A 79 -13.36 3.19 -3.81
N TYR A 80 -14.32 2.37 -4.25
CA TYR A 80 -15.71 2.82 -4.43
C TYR A 80 -16.31 3.31 -3.09
N TYR A 81 -16.11 2.57 -2.01
CA TYR A 81 -16.54 2.96 -0.66
C TYR A 81 -15.96 4.33 -0.27
N LEU A 82 -14.63 4.53 -0.42
CA LEU A 82 -13.97 5.81 -0.12
C LEU A 82 -14.58 7.01 -0.88
N LEU A 83 -15.03 6.80 -2.12
CA LEU A 83 -15.66 7.85 -2.92
C LEU A 83 -17.11 8.15 -2.52
N THR A 84 -17.74 7.27 -1.76
CA THR A 84 -19.16 7.38 -1.37
C THR A 84 -19.39 7.78 0.07
N VAL A 85 -18.37 7.66 0.93
CA VAL A 85 -18.46 8.05 2.33
C VAL A 85 -18.17 9.54 2.55
N ASP A 86 -18.74 10.07 3.63
CA ASP A 86 -18.48 11.43 4.09
C ASP A 86 -17.09 11.49 4.76
N LEU A 87 -16.10 11.99 4.03
CA LEU A 87 -14.70 12.07 4.45
C LEU A 87 -14.49 12.99 5.67
N ASP A 88 -15.45 13.88 5.99
CA ASP A 88 -15.37 14.75 7.18
C ASP A 88 -15.51 13.97 8.51
N GLN A 89 -15.92 12.69 8.46
CA GLN A 89 -16.21 11.87 9.63
C GLN A 89 -15.14 10.81 9.95
N TYR A 90 -14.12 10.69 9.11
CA TYR A 90 -13.11 9.63 9.19
C TYR A 90 -11.71 10.19 9.02
N ASP A 91 -10.79 9.79 9.90
CA ASP A 91 -9.37 10.10 9.77
C ASP A 91 -8.69 9.00 8.94
N PHE A 92 -8.60 9.23 7.62
CA PHE A 92 -8.04 8.26 6.67
C PHE A 92 -6.53 8.41 6.44
N ASP A 93 -5.82 9.18 7.28
CA ASP A 93 -4.42 9.59 7.05
C ASP A 93 -3.37 8.44 7.06
N ALA A 94 -3.78 7.16 7.05
CA ALA A 94 -2.89 6.02 7.23
C ALA A 94 -3.13 4.79 6.34
N ILE A 95 -3.93 4.85 5.26
CA ILE A 95 -4.12 3.69 4.36
C ILE A 95 -3.24 3.83 3.11
N PRO A 96 -2.20 2.99 2.92
CA PRO A 96 -1.33 3.07 1.75
C PRO A 96 -2.11 2.96 0.43
N GLY A 97 -1.88 3.92 -0.47
CA GLY A 97 -2.49 3.98 -1.80
C GLY A 97 -3.69 4.93 -1.89
N THR A 98 -4.28 5.36 -0.77
CA THR A 98 -5.50 6.17 -0.78
C THR A 98 -5.23 7.67 -0.71
N MET A 99 -4.03 8.12 -0.32
CA MET A 99 -3.78 9.51 0.03
C MET A 99 -4.04 10.46 -1.16
N GLY A 100 -3.53 10.11 -2.34
CA GLY A 100 -3.73 10.93 -3.53
C GLY A 100 -5.18 11.02 -3.98
N LEU A 101 -5.95 9.96 -3.76
CA LEU A 101 -7.38 9.94 -4.02
C LEU A 101 -8.09 10.94 -3.11
N LEU A 102 -7.85 10.86 -1.80
CA LEU A 102 -8.47 11.68 -0.78
C LEU A 102 -8.15 13.17 -0.98
N GLU A 103 -6.88 13.50 -1.27
CA GLU A 103 -6.48 14.86 -1.62
C GLU A 103 -7.23 15.42 -2.85
N ALA A 104 -7.51 14.55 -3.84
CA ALA A 104 -8.16 14.95 -5.07
C ALA A 104 -9.69 15.12 -4.91
N THR A 105 -10.32 14.34 -4.04
CA THR A 105 -11.78 14.26 -3.93
C THR A 105 -12.36 14.97 -2.70
N GLN A 106 -11.54 15.44 -1.76
CA GLN A 106 -11.98 16.09 -0.51
C GLN A 106 -13.05 17.19 -0.68
N ALA A 107 -13.01 17.93 -1.79
CA ALA A 107 -13.93 19.05 -2.04
C ALA A 107 -15.08 18.71 -3.01
N MET A 108 -15.17 17.46 -3.46
CA MET A 108 -16.15 16.98 -4.44
C MET A 108 -17.38 16.41 -3.74
N ASP A 109 -18.52 16.43 -4.41
CA ASP A 109 -19.64 15.58 -4.02
C ASP A 109 -19.46 14.14 -4.56
N THR A 110 -20.27 13.21 -4.06
CA THR A 110 -20.16 11.78 -4.40
C THR A 110 -20.28 11.52 -5.91
N ASP A 111 -21.19 12.18 -6.61
CA ASP A 111 -21.39 11.95 -8.04
C ASP A 111 -20.18 12.46 -8.83
N GLU A 112 -19.67 13.66 -8.49
CA GLU A 112 -18.45 14.21 -9.08
C GLU A 112 -17.21 13.33 -8.81
N ALA A 113 -17.09 12.80 -7.60
CA ALA A 113 -15.98 11.92 -7.21
C ALA A 113 -16.01 10.60 -7.99
N LEU A 114 -17.19 9.97 -8.10
CA LEU A 114 -17.39 8.73 -8.86
C LEU A 114 -17.19 8.89 -10.38
N ASP A 115 -17.51 10.05 -10.94
CA ASP A 115 -17.31 10.35 -12.36
C ASP A 115 -15.87 10.75 -12.71
N SER A 116 -15.14 11.36 -11.76
CA SER A 116 -13.79 11.90 -12.00
C SER A 116 -12.66 10.93 -11.68
N VAL A 117 -12.94 9.88 -10.89
CA VAL A 117 -11.98 8.83 -10.55
C VAL A 117 -12.39 7.51 -11.20
N GLY A 118 -11.40 6.76 -11.67
CA GLY A 118 -11.63 5.45 -12.25
C GLY A 118 -10.45 4.51 -12.07
N TYR A 119 -10.60 3.33 -12.66
CA TYR A 119 -9.60 2.27 -12.64
C TYR A 119 -9.36 1.69 -14.03
N ILE A 120 -8.22 1.05 -14.22
CA ILE A 120 -7.92 0.24 -15.42
C ILE A 120 -7.07 -0.96 -15.03
N LEU A 121 -7.31 -2.10 -15.67
CA LEU A 121 -6.45 -3.27 -15.62
C LEU A 121 -5.59 -3.30 -16.89
N LEU A 122 -4.26 -3.20 -16.73
CA LEU A 122 -3.34 -3.09 -17.84
C LEU A 122 -2.00 -3.75 -17.50
N ASP A 123 -1.56 -4.68 -18.36
CA ASP A 123 -0.21 -5.28 -18.30
C ASP A 123 0.83 -4.22 -18.70
N ILE A 124 1.33 -3.48 -17.70
CA ILE A 124 2.34 -2.43 -17.86
C ILE A 124 3.74 -2.92 -17.51
N SER A 125 3.87 -3.97 -16.68
CA SER A 125 5.14 -4.66 -16.39
C SER A 125 5.61 -5.54 -17.56
N GLY A 126 4.67 -6.03 -18.39
CA GLY A 126 4.93 -6.89 -19.54
C GLY A 126 4.93 -8.39 -19.22
N ASP A 127 4.61 -8.78 -17.98
CA ASP A 127 4.68 -10.16 -17.47
C ASP A 127 3.42 -11.00 -17.78
N LYS A 128 2.42 -10.40 -18.43
CA LYS A 128 1.10 -10.97 -18.77
C LYS A 128 0.08 -10.99 -17.62
N ILE A 129 0.43 -10.45 -16.46
CA ILE A 129 -0.46 -10.18 -15.34
C ILE A 129 -0.80 -8.68 -15.41
N PRO A 130 -2.08 -8.30 -15.54
CA PRO A 130 -2.43 -6.90 -15.59
C PRO A 130 -2.29 -6.26 -14.20
N GLU A 131 -1.64 -5.11 -14.14
CA GLU A 131 -1.68 -4.25 -12.96
C GLU A 131 -2.98 -3.45 -12.90
N MET A 132 -3.46 -3.16 -11.69
CA MET A 132 -4.55 -2.23 -11.46
C MET A 132 -4.02 -0.83 -11.20
N LEU A 133 -4.47 0.15 -11.99
CA LEU A 133 -4.18 1.56 -11.78
C LEU A 133 -5.44 2.31 -11.37
N ILE A 134 -5.34 3.15 -10.34
CA ILE A 134 -6.38 4.09 -9.92
C ILE A 134 -5.94 5.51 -10.30
N GLY A 135 -6.82 6.30 -10.90
CA GLY A 135 -6.45 7.65 -11.34
C GLY A 135 -7.60 8.50 -11.83
N THR A 136 -7.26 9.65 -12.38
CA THR A 136 -8.23 10.60 -12.94
C THR A 136 -8.82 10.09 -14.25
N VAL A 137 -10.15 10.01 -14.36
CA VAL A 137 -10.85 9.77 -15.62
C VAL A 137 -10.61 10.95 -16.54
N THR A 138 -10.16 10.67 -17.77
CA THR A 138 -9.96 11.72 -18.77
C THR A 138 -10.88 11.50 -19.96
N ASN A 139 -11.53 12.57 -20.40
CA ASN A 139 -12.17 12.58 -21.70
C ASN A 139 -11.11 12.93 -22.76
N LYS A 140 -10.99 12.12 -23.80
CA LYS A 140 -10.06 12.33 -24.93
C LYS A 140 -10.19 13.71 -25.58
N ASP A 141 -11.39 14.30 -25.55
CA ASP A 141 -11.66 15.62 -26.13
C ASP A 141 -11.21 16.79 -25.23
N THR A 142 -11.01 16.55 -23.93
CA THR A 142 -10.59 17.56 -22.94
C THR A 142 -9.31 17.18 -22.20
N PHE A 143 -8.58 16.19 -22.73
CA PHE A 143 -7.37 15.66 -22.10
C PHE A 143 -6.33 16.77 -21.93
N SER A 144 -5.80 16.87 -20.71
CA SER A 144 -4.68 17.74 -20.37
C SER A 144 -3.65 16.93 -19.60
N PRO A 145 -2.36 16.96 -20.01
CA PRO A 145 -1.28 16.24 -19.31
C PRO A 145 -1.03 16.77 -17.88
N TYR A 146 -1.64 17.91 -17.53
CA TYR A 146 -1.52 18.57 -16.23
C TYR A 146 -2.64 18.22 -15.25
N SER A 147 -3.69 17.52 -15.70
CA SER A 147 -4.85 17.18 -14.86
C SER A 147 -5.11 15.67 -14.80
N PHE A 148 -4.20 14.87 -15.37
CA PHE A 148 -4.24 13.42 -15.30
C PHE A 148 -3.22 12.96 -14.28
N PHE A 149 -3.65 12.24 -13.24
CA PHE A 149 -2.77 11.65 -12.24
C PHE A 149 -3.17 10.20 -11.98
N ILE A 150 -2.16 9.36 -11.77
CA ILE A 150 -2.32 8.03 -11.20
C ILE A 150 -2.11 8.17 -9.70
N TYR A 151 -3.13 7.83 -8.92
CA TYR A 151 -3.13 7.90 -7.46
C TYR A 151 -2.49 6.65 -6.84
N ALA A 152 -2.72 5.48 -7.44
CA ALA A 152 -2.10 4.23 -6.98
C ALA A 152 -1.95 3.23 -8.12
N GLY A 153 -0.94 2.37 -8.00
CA GLY A 153 -0.73 1.21 -8.87
C GLY A 153 -0.50 -0.05 -8.04
N TYR A 154 -1.18 -1.12 -8.41
CA TYR A 154 -1.12 -2.41 -7.74
C TYR A 154 -0.76 -3.50 -8.73
N THR A 155 0.16 -4.39 -8.34
CA THR A 155 0.41 -5.65 -9.03
C THR A 155 -0.20 -6.82 -8.25
N ILE A 156 0.03 -8.06 -8.70
CA ILE A 156 -0.31 -9.27 -7.95
C ILE A 156 1.00 -9.97 -7.53
N VAL A 157 1.23 -10.05 -6.23
CA VAL A 157 2.34 -10.82 -5.64
C VAL A 157 1.74 -11.93 -4.81
N ALA A 158 2.17 -13.17 -5.06
CA ALA A 158 1.66 -14.36 -4.37
C ALA A 158 0.11 -14.42 -4.36
N GLU A 159 -0.50 -14.19 -5.53
CA GLU A 159 -1.96 -14.21 -5.77
C GLU A 159 -2.77 -13.10 -5.07
N LYS A 160 -2.12 -12.15 -4.39
CA LYS A 160 -2.78 -11.02 -3.72
C LYS A 160 -2.38 -9.67 -4.33
N PRO A 161 -3.30 -8.68 -4.38
CA PRO A 161 -2.95 -7.32 -4.74
C PRO A 161 -1.85 -6.75 -3.83
N TYR A 162 -0.82 -6.17 -4.43
CA TYR A 162 0.30 -5.53 -3.74
C TYR A 162 0.47 -4.10 -4.26
N LEU A 163 0.54 -3.12 -3.36
CA LEU A 163 0.74 -1.71 -3.72
C LEU A 163 2.18 -1.51 -4.23
N THR A 164 2.32 -1.23 -5.52
CA THR A 164 3.62 -0.96 -6.15
C THR A 164 4.06 0.48 -5.93
N PHE A 165 3.13 1.44 -6.09
CA PHE A 165 3.41 2.86 -5.91
C PHE A 165 2.15 3.67 -5.59
N GLU A 166 2.35 4.80 -4.90
CA GLU A 166 1.32 5.78 -4.57
C GLU A 166 1.76 7.17 -5.08
N GLY A 167 0.80 7.90 -5.66
CA GLY A 167 0.95 9.28 -6.10
C GLY A 167 0.09 10.23 -5.26
N VAL A 168 0.65 11.37 -4.89
CA VAL A 168 -0.02 12.47 -4.16
C VAL A 168 0.18 13.80 -4.89
N SER A 169 -0.51 14.86 -4.47
CA SER A 169 -0.56 16.17 -5.14
C SER A 169 0.81 16.71 -5.58
N ARG A 170 1.83 16.60 -4.72
CA ARG A 170 3.20 17.09 -5.01
C ARG A 170 4.21 16.01 -5.42
N SER A 171 3.77 14.77 -5.57
CA SER A 171 4.59 13.60 -5.90
C SER A 171 3.72 12.60 -6.66
N ASN A 172 3.55 12.79 -7.97
CA ASN A 172 2.57 12.03 -8.78
C ASN A 172 3.19 11.32 -9.98
N TYR A 173 2.42 10.36 -10.50
CA TYR A 173 2.75 9.57 -11.68
C TYR A 173 1.75 9.81 -12.81
N THR A 174 2.24 9.74 -14.05
CA THR A 174 1.45 9.77 -15.29
C THR A 174 1.94 8.77 -16.30
N TYR A 175 1.05 8.25 -17.15
CA TYR A 175 1.40 7.23 -18.12
C TYR A 175 2.03 7.82 -19.39
N LEU A 176 3.19 7.30 -19.79
CA LEU A 176 3.88 7.70 -21.03
C LEU A 176 3.61 6.76 -22.21
N GLY A 177 2.93 5.64 -22.00
CA GLY A 177 2.83 4.58 -23.01
C GLY A 177 3.94 3.53 -22.87
N GLY A 178 3.67 2.32 -23.39
CA GLY A 178 4.69 1.28 -23.49
C GLY A 178 5.19 0.70 -22.15
N GLY A 179 4.46 0.93 -21.06
CA GLY A 179 4.83 0.49 -19.71
C GLY A 179 5.58 1.54 -18.89
N ASP A 180 5.90 2.69 -19.49
CA ASP A 180 6.64 3.75 -18.82
C ASP A 180 5.71 4.76 -18.11
N LEU A 181 6.18 5.25 -16.97
CA LEU A 181 5.57 6.26 -16.13
C LEU A 181 6.48 7.49 -16.05
N LEU A 182 5.88 8.68 -16.10
CA LEU A 182 6.53 9.94 -15.72
C LEU A 182 6.19 10.24 -14.27
N TYR A 183 7.23 10.35 -13.45
CA TYR A 183 7.16 10.83 -12.07
C TYR A 183 7.48 12.32 -12.01
N ARG A 184 6.74 13.05 -11.15
CA ARG A 184 7.00 14.46 -10.82
C ARG A 184 6.90 14.65 -9.31
N GLY A 185 7.94 15.23 -8.72
CA GLY A 185 8.03 15.52 -7.29
C GLY A 185 8.52 16.94 -7.02
N SER A 186 8.03 17.56 -5.95
CA SER A 186 8.52 18.86 -5.49
C SER A 186 8.43 18.99 -3.97
N SER A 187 9.53 19.40 -3.33
CA SER A 187 9.57 19.71 -1.89
C SER A 187 9.73 21.22 -1.61
N GLY A 188 9.93 22.04 -2.65
CA GLY A 188 10.00 23.50 -2.52
C GLY A 188 10.40 24.19 -3.83
N ALA A 189 10.51 25.52 -3.80
CA ALA A 189 10.80 26.32 -5.00
C ALA A 189 12.14 25.99 -5.67
N MET A 190 13.12 25.48 -4.91
CA MET A 190 14.46 25.13 -5.41
C MET A 190 14.69 23.61 -5.52
N ASN A 191 13.71 22.80 -5.12
CA ASN A 191 13.82 21.34 -5.04
C ASN A 191 12.67 20.70 -5.79
N SER A 192 12.94 20.35 -7.05
CA SER A 192 12.04 19.65 -7.96
C SER A 192 12.76 18.43 -8.52
N ILE A 193 12.00 17.37 -8.78
CA ILE A 193 12.49 16.12 -9.37
C ILE A 193 11.47 15.64 -10.40
N PHE A 194 11.96 15.11 -11.52
CA PHE A 194 11.13 14.39 -12.46
C PHE A 194 11.95 13.29 -13.13
N GLY A 195 11.28 12.24 -13.56
CA GLY A 195 11.97 11.10 -14.14
C GLY A 195 11.02 10.12 -14.80
N THR A 196 11.61 9.19 -15.53
CA THR A 196 10.85 8.08 -16.13
C THR A 196 11.13 6.80 -15.37
N TYR A 197 10.07 6.03 -15.16
CA TYR A 197 10.07 4.80 -14.38
C TYR A 197 9.33 3.72 -15.15
N SER A 198 9.71 2.47 -14.94
CA SER A 198 8.93 1.30 -15.37
C SER A 198 8.67 0.42 -14.14
N ILE A 199 7.64 -0.41 -14.19
CA ILE A 199 7.45 -1.42 -13.14
C ILE A 199 8.45 -2.56 -13.36
N SER A 200 9.03 -3.08 -12.28
CA SER A 200 9.89 -4.26 -12.32
C SER A 200 9.14 -5.46 -12.88
N ALA A 201 9.86 -6.45 -13.42
CA ALA A 201 9.24 -7.62 -14.04
C ALA A 201 8.44 -8.50 -13.05
N ASP A 202 8.66 -8.34 -11.74
CA ASP A 202 7.89 -8.97 -10.67
C ASP A 202 6.74 -8.08 -10.16
N GLY A 203 6.49 -6.93 -10.80
CA GLY A 203 5.40 -6.03 -10.47
C GLY A 203 5.59 -5.19 -9.21
N ALA A 204 6.50 -5.60 -8.31
CA ALA A 204 6.51 -5.17 -6.92
C ALA A 204 7.28 -3.86 -6.66
N SER A 205 8.01 -3.33 -7.65
CA SER A 205 8.82 -2.12 -7.46
C SER A 205 8.90 -1.25 -8.71
N LEU A 206 9.30 0.01 -8.54
CA LEU A 206 9.61 0.90 -9.64
C LEU A 206 11.11 0.89 -9.96
N SER A 207 11.41 0.64 -11.23
CA SER A 207 12.75 0.79 -11.81
C SER A 207 12.92 2.18 -12.40
N VAL A 208 13.99 2.88 -12.01
CA VAL A 208 14.30 4.23 -12.53
C VAL A 208 15.00 4.09 -13.88
N ASN A 209 14.44 4.71 -14.92
CA ASN A 209 15.06 4.76 -16.25
C ASN A 209 15.92 6.02 -16.40
N ASP A 210 15.39 7.16 -15.96
CA ASP A 210 16.03 8.46 -16.09
C ASP A 210 15.51 9.42 -15.01
N CYS A 211 16.36 10.22 -14.39
CA CYS A 211 15.96 11.14 -13.32
C CYS A 211 16.73 12.46 -13.40
N TYR A 212 15.98 13.57 -13.34
CA TYR A 212 16.49 14.94 -13.28
C TYR A 212 15.97 15.61 -12.03
N PHE A 213 16.83 16.36 -11.34
CA PHE A 213 16.40 17.11 -10.18
C PHE A 213 17.18 18.41 -10.00
N THR A 214 16.57 19.34 -9.28
CA THR A 214 17.22 20.57 -8.83
C THR A 214 17.61 20.44 -7.37
N HIS A 215 18.73 21.07 -7.00
CA HIS A 215 19.15 21.16 -5.60
C HIS A 215 19.85 22.49 -5.36
N GLU A 216 19.73 23.01 -4.14
CA GLU A 216 20.42 24.24 -3.73
C GLU A 216 21.95 24.11 -3.86
N LYS A 217 22.58 25.19 -4.32
CA LYS A 217 24.03 25.32 -4.52
C LYS A 217 24.50 26.72 -4.09
N GLY A 218 25.82 26.85 -3.89
CA GLY A 218 26.49 28.11 -3.54
C GLY A 218 26.46 28.40 -2.04
N GLU A 219 27.28 29.36 -1.59
CA GLU A 219 27.25 29.80 -0.19
C GLU A 219 25.89 30.44 0.13
N GLY A 220 25.14 29.82 1.05
CA GLY A 220 23.83 30.30 1.48
C GLY A 220 22.64 29.81 0.64
N GLY A 221 22.83 28.83 -0.25
CA GLY A 221 21.73 28.15 -0.96
C GLY A 221 20.93 29.06 -1.90
N GLN A 222 21.59 30.04 -2.52
CA GLN A 222 20.92 31.02 -3.40
C GLN A 222 20.98 30.65 -4.88
N GLU A 223 21.78 29.65 -5.25
CA GLU A 223 21.91 29.16 -6.61
C GLU A 223 21.19 27.82 -6.76
N ILE A 224 20.68 27.55 -7.95
CA ILE A 224 20.07 26.25 -8.30
C ILE A 224 21.09 25.47 -9.11
N GLY A 225 21.46 24.28 -8.63
CA GLY A 225 22.16 23.27 -9.42
C GLY A 225 21.16 22.32 -10.08
N TYR A 226 21.49 21.87 -11.29
CA TYR A 226 20.71 20.90 -12.07
C TYR A 226 21.47 19.59 -12.13
N PHE A 227 20.78 18.48 -11.86
CA PHE A 227 21.42 17.18 -11.70
C PHE A 227 20.70 16.10 -12.49
N HIS A 228 21.45 15.07 -12.85
CA HIS A 228 20.98 13.88 -13.53
C HIS A 228 21.52 12.62 -12.85
N ASN A 229 20.67 11.59 -12.75
CA ASN A 229 21.09 10.23 -12.42
C ASN A 229 20.08 9.20 -12.93
N THR A 230 20.39 7.92 -12.70
CA THR A 230 19.52 6.77 -12.96
C THR A 230 19.21 6.00 -11.68
N SER A 231 19.35 6.63 -10.50
CA SER A 231 19.07 6.01 -9.20
C SER A 231 17.74 6.47 -8.61
N GLY A 232 17.16 7.56 -9.12
CA GLY A 232 15.90 8.12 -8.64
C GLY A 232 16.05 8.96 -7.36
N HIS A 233 17.24 9.00 -6.76
CA HIS A 233 17.49 9.76 -5.55
C HIS A 233 17.96 11.18 -5.88
N ALA A 234 17.29 12.20 -5.34
CA ALA A 234 17.71 13.60 -5.43
C ALA A 234 18.95 13.89 -4.55
N ASN A 235 20.10 13.29 -4.89
CA ASN A 235 21.34 13.40 -4.12
C ASN A 235 22.50 13.88 -5.01
N PRO A 236 22.93 15.16 -4.87
CA PRO A 236 24.04 15.72 -5.65
C PRO A 236 25.36 14.95 -5.53
N ALA A 237 25.64 14.28 -4.40
CA ALA A 237 26.92 13.63 -4.16
C ALA A 237 27.17 12.39 -5.04
N VAL A 238 26.09 11.82 -5.60
CA VAL A 238 26.13 10.61 -6.44
C VAL A 238 25.54 10.86 -7.83
N SER A 239 25.37 12.13 -8.21
CA SER A 239 24.71 12.54 -9.45
C SER A 239 25.64 13.36 -10.33
N GLU A 240 25.36 13.38 -11.64
CA GLU A 240 26.03 14.28 -12.57
C GLU A 240 25.43 15.68 -12.45
N GLU A 241 26.26 16.70 -12.20
CA GLU A 241 25.83 18.10 -12.30
C GLU A 241 25.83 18.54 -13.77
N LEU A 242 24.68 18.98 -14.24
CA LEU A 242 24.46 19.43 -15.61
C LEU A 242 24.84 20.91 -15.76
N SER A 243 25.66 21.21 -16.77
CA SER A 243 25.95 22.60 -17.17
C SER A 243 24.90 23.13 -18.15
N ILE A 244 23.68 23.31 -17.66
CA ILE A 244 22.52 23.77 -18.44
C ILE A 244 21.83 24.96 -17.76
N THR A 245 21.00 25.65 -18.52
CA THR A 245 20.13 26.73 -18.04
C THR A 245 18.82 26.19 -17.43
N ASP A 246 18.11 27.05 -16.69
CA ASP A 246 16.76 26.78 -16.18
C ASP A 246 15.79 26.38 -17.32
N GLU A 247 15.83 27.13 -18.43
CA GLU A 247 15.00 26.86 -19.61
C GLU A 247 15.29 25.47 -20.21
N GLU A 248 16.57 25.10 -20.33
CA GLU A 248 16.97 23.78 -20.84
C GLU A 248 16.58 22.64 -19.88
N PHE A 249 16.58 22.88 -18.56
CA PHE A 249 16.14 21.88 -17.59
C PHE A 249 14.64 21.64 -17.68
N TRP A 250 13.82 22.69 -17.71
CA TRP A 250 12.37 22.55 -17.82
C TRP A 250 11.92 22.10 -19.20
N GLN A 251 12.70 22.38 -20.25
CA GLN A 251 12.44 21.82 -21.57
C GLN A 251 12.50 20.28 -21.56
N LYS A 252 13.39 19.68 -20.75
CA LYS A 252 13.43 18.21 -20.60
C LYS A 252 12.13 17.64 -20.02
N LEU A 253 11.55 18.30 -19.01
CA LEU A 253 10.24 17.91 -18.49
C LEU A 253 9.16 18.08 -19.57
N SER A 254 9.15 19.22 -20.27
CA SER A 254 8.22 19.47 -21.36
C SER A 254 8.29 18.39 -22.44
N ASP A 255 9.49 17.96 -22.83
CA ASP A 255 9.70 16.90 -23.83
C ASP A 255 9.17 15.53 -23.36
N LEU A 256 9.14 15.28 -22.05
CA LEU A 256 8.52 14.09 -21.46
C LEU A 256 7.00 14.22 -21.39
N GLU A 257 6.49 15.39 -21.03
CA GLU A 257 5.05 15.66 -20.95
C GLU A 257 4.36 15.54 -22.31
N GLU A 258 5.04 15.87 -23.42
CA GLU A 258 4.54 15.66 -24.79
C GLU A 258 4.29 14.18 -25.13
N LYS A 259 4.87 13.25 -24.38
CA LYS A 259 4.72 11.80 -24.59
C LYS A 259 3.56 11.20 -23.80
N ILE A 260 2.99 11.93 -22.84
CA ILE A 260 1.91 11.41 -21.97
C ILE A 260 0.76 10.91 -22.83
N GLN A 261 0.31 9.70 -22.52
CA GLN A 261 -0.83 9.06 -23.17
C GLN A 261 -2.03 9.02 -22.22
N PRO A 262 -3.25 9.28 -22.71
CA PRO A 262 -4.44 9.07 -21.92
C PRO A 262 -4.63 7.57 -21.65
N LEU A 263 -5.08 7.24 -20.44
CA LEU A 263 -5.59 5.91 -20.12
C LEU A 263 -7.11 5.93 -20.16
N ASP A 264 -7.69 4.89 -20.76
CA ASP A 264 -9.15 4.70 -20.87
C ASP A 264 -9.67 4.08 -19.56
N LEU A 265 -9.62 4.85 -18.47
CA LEU A 265 -10.11 4.43 -17.16
C LEU A 265 -11.64 4.24 -17.19
N ILE A 266 -12.10 3.19 -16.52
CA ILE A 266 -13.50 2.95 -16.22
C ILE A 266 -13.86 3.82 -15.01
N PRO A 267 -14.79 4.79 -15.13
CA PRO A 267 -15.22 5.60 -14.00
C PRO A 267 -15.85 4.75 -12.90
N PHE A 268 -15.67 5.11 -11.63
CA PHE A 268 -16.33 4.42 -10.53
C PHE A 268 -17.86 4.59 -10.54
N SER A 269 -18.40 5.58 -11.26
CA SER A 269 -19.85 5.68 -11.50
C SER A 269 -20.40 4.55 -12.39
N GLU A 270 -19.54 3.93 -13.20
CA GLU A 270 -19.85 2.73 -14.00
C GLU A 270 -19.53 1.44 -13.27
N TYR A 271 -18.73 1.50 -12.19
CA TYR A 271 -18.38 0.36 -11.38
C TYR A 271 -19.64 -0.25 -10.76
N ARG A 272 -19.74 -1.57 -10.88
CA ARG A 272 -20.71 -2.37 -10.16
C ARG A 272 -19.89 -3.21 -9.22
N GLN A 273 -20.10 -2.98 -7.92
CA GLN A 273 -19.60 -3.88 -6.89
C GLN A 273 -19.88 -5.29 -7.34
N THR A 274 -18.84 -6.10 -7.36
CA THR A 274 -18.98 -7.45 -7.87
C THR A 274 -19.86 -8.25 -6.89
N ASP A 275 -20.70 -9.17 -7.39
CA ASP A 275 -21.49 -10.09 -6.54
C ASP A 275 -20.59 -11.12 -5.81
N HIS A 276 -19.27 -10.91 -5.85
CA HIS A 276 -18.33 -11.66 -5.06
C HIS A 276 -18.47 -11.20 -3.62
N ALA A 277 -18.94 -12.13 -2.79
CA ALA A 277 -18.56 -12.19 -1.39
C ALA A 277 -17.06 -11.87 -1.35
N THR A 278 -16.77 -10.67 -0.89
CA THR A 278 -15.54 -10.25 -0.26
C THR A 278 -14.78 -11.46 0.29
N ASP A 279 -13.73 -11.89 -0.40
CA ASP A 279 -12.85 -12.98 0.00
C ASP A 279 -11.41 -12.48 -0.21
N GLY A 280 -10.86 -11.86 0.84
CA GLY A 280 -9.51 -11.28 0.89
C GLY A 280 -9.30 -9.97 1.69
N MET A 281 -10.34 -9.17 1.94
CA MET A 281 -10.44 -7.97 2.77
C MET A 281 -11.86 -7.38 2.64
N THR A 282 -12.86 -8.15 3.05
CA THR A 282 -14.17 -7.59 3.44
C THR A 282 -13.92 -6.56 4.53
N ALA A 283 -14.58 -5.39 4.48
CA ALA A 283 -14.73 -4.60 5.71
C ALA A 283 -15.24 -5.57 6.78
N PRO A 284 -14.56 -5.66 7.95
CA PRO A 284 -14.87 -6.70 8.90
C PRO A 284 -16.34 -6.59 9.28
N ALA A 285 -17.08 -7.70 9.18
CA ALA A 285 -18.51 -7.75 9.53
C ALA A 285 -18.72 -7.44 11.02
N VAL A 286 -17.65 -7.52 11.81
CA VAL A 286 -17.61 -7.16 13.21
C VAL A 286 -16.81 -5.87 13.37
N HIS A 287 -17.37 -4.91 14.10
CA HIS A 287 -16.67 -3.69 14.50
C HIS A 287 -16.44 -3.70 16.01
N ALA A 288 -15.27 -3.23 16.43
CA ALA A 288 -14.93 -3.07 17.85
C ALA A 288 -15.00 -1.59 18.24
N HIS A 289 -15.57 -1.31 19.41
CA HIS A 289 -15.64 0.02 19.99
C HIS A 289 -15.37 -0.03 21.49
N TRP A 290 -14.96 1.09 22.09
CA TRP A 290 -15.09 1.21 23.54
C TRP A 290 -16.57 1.20 23.91
N ALA A 291 -16.93 0.38 24.90
CA ALA A 291 -18.31 0.17 25.28
C ALA A 291 -19.00 1.47 25.74
N GLU A 292 -18.26 2.34 26.43
CA GLU A 292 -18.71 3.66 26.87
C GLU A 292 -19.16 4.59 25.75
N ASP A 293 -18.62 4.44 24.54
CA ASP A 293 -18.89 5.34 23.42
C ASP A 293 -20.18 4.98 22.68
N ILE A 294 -20.53 3.69 22.65
CA ILE A 294 -21.62 3.20 21.79
C ILE A 294 -22.81 2.60 22.54
N LEU A 295 -22.65 2.08 23.76
CA LEU A 295 -23.72 1.29 24.41
C LEU A 295 -24.98 2.10 24.71
N ALA A 296 -24.89 3.44 24.83
CA ALA A 296 -26.05 4.30 25.01
C ALA A 296 -27.03 4.27 23.82
N GLN A 297 -26.59 3.79 22.67
CA GLN A 297 -27.37 3.67 21.43
C GLN A 297 -28.17 2.36 21.37
N TYR A 298 -27.83 1.38 22.20
CA TYR A 298 -28.41 0.05 22.19
C TYR A 298 -29.39 -0.16 23.35
N GLY A 299 -30.45 -0.92 23.10
CA GLY A 299 -31.47 -1.22 24.11
C GLY A 299 -31.07 -2.35 25.07
N ASP A 300 -30.20 -3.25 24.62
CA ASP A 300 -29.70 -4.42 25.36
C ASP A 300 -28.31 -4.81 24.82
N TYR A 301 -27.55 -5.57 25.60
CA TYR A 301 -26.25 -6.12 25.19
C TYR A 301 -25.94 -7.40 25.99
N ASP A 302 -25.23 -8.33 25.38
CA ASP A 302 -24.65 -9.46 26.09
C ASP A 302 -23.28 -9.05 26.65
N GLU A 303 -22.87 -9.64 27.77
CA GLU A 303 -21.58 -9.37 28.40
C GLU A 303 -20.83 -10.66 28.71
N PHE A 304 -19.56 -10.70 28.34
CA PHE A 304 -18.64 -11.81 28.60
C PHE A 304 -17.36 -11.29 29.26
N SER A 305 -17.07 -11.79 30.47
CA SER A 305 -15.85 -11.43 31.20
C SER A 305 -14.75 -12.43 30.87
N ILE A 306 -13.69 -11.96 30.21
CA ILE A 306 -12.51 -12.77 29.87
C ILE A 306 -11.68 -13.06 31.11
N ASP A 307 -11.48 -12.02 31.94
CA ASP A 307 -10.70 -12.11 33.17
C ASP A 307 -11.30 -11.23 34.29
N GLU A 308 -10.86 -11.42 35.53
CA GLU A 308 -11.28 -10.64 36.72
C GLU A 308 -10.16 -9.69 37.22
N THR A 309 -9.16 -9.41 36.38
CA THR A 309 -7.98 -8.62 36.73
C THR A 309 -8.27 -7.13 36.57
N GLU A 310 -7.70 -6.30 37.45
CA GLU A 310 -7.93 -4.85 37.43
C GLU A 310 -6.67 -4.09 36.95
N PRO A 311 -6.80 -3.02 36.15
CA PRO A 311 -8.05 -2.39 35.69
C PRO A 311 -8.69 -3.11 34.50
N GLN A 312 -10.03 -3.23 34.51
CA GLN A 312 -10.80 -3.77 33.38
C GLN A 312 -11.16 -2.70 32.34
N SER A 313 -11.05 -3.08 31.07
CA SER A 313 -11.54 -2.37 29.90
C SER A 313 -12.77 -3.08 29.34
N ARG A 314 -13.66 -2.34 28.67
CA ARG A 314 -14.88 -2.87 28.07
C ARG A 314 -14.89 -2.58 26.57
N VAL A 315 -14.80 -3.64 25.76
CA VAL A 315 -14.85 -3.56 24.30
C VAL A 315 -16.21 -4.09 23.84
N ALA A 316 -16.96 -3.30 23.09
CA ALA A 316 -18.22 -3.71 22.51
C ALA A 316 -18.02 -4.11 21.04
N LEU A 317 -18.40 -5.34 20.72
CA LEU A 317 -18.47 -5.86 19.36
C LEU A 317 -19.85 -5.60 18.80
N THR A 318 -19.90 -5.03 17.60
CA THR A 318 -21.13 -4.71 16.88
C THR A 318 -21.05 -5.21 15.45
N THR A 319 -22.21 -5.25 14.79
CA THR A 319 -22.33 -5.71 13.41
C THR A 319 -23.58 -5.09 12.79
N ASP A 320 -23.62 -4.99 11.46
CA ASP A 320 -24.78 -4.57 10.68
C ASP A 320 -25.64 -5.76 10.20
N ARG A 321 -25.10 -6.98 10.29
CA ARG A 321 -25.77 -8.25 9.93
C ARG A 321 -25.51 -9.33 10.97
N THR A 322 -26.30 -10.39 11.00
CA THR A 322 -25.98 -11.49 11.93
C THR A 322 -24.67 -12.18 11.51
N VAL A 323 -23.71 -12.25 12.44
CA VAL A 323 -22.47 -13.02 12.30
C VAL A 323 -22.61 -14.28 13.15
N HIS A 324 -22.45 -15.43 12.50
CA HIS A 324 -22.50 -16.74 13.14
C HIS A 324 -21.09 -17.22 13.47
N GLU A 325 -20.98 -18.15 14.43
CA GLU A 325 -19.72 -18.83 14.76
C GLU A 325 -18.59 -17.85 15.12
N LEU A 326 -18.94 -16.76 15.81
CA LEU A 326 -17.97 -15.83 16.36
C LEU A 326 -17.30 -16.44 17.58
N ASN A 327 -15.98 -16.53 17.53
CA ASN A 327 -15.15 -17.00 18.63
C ASN A 327 -14.35 -15.83 19.21
N VAL A 328 -14.24 -15.78 20.54
CA VAL A 328 -13.30 -14.87 21.25
C VAL A 328 -12.05 -15.66 21.55
N LEU A 329 -10.89 -15.09 21.22
CA LEU A 329 -9.59 -15.76 21.25
C LEU A 329 -8.67 -15.14 22.29
N MET A 330 -7.88 -15.97 22.97
CA MET A 330 -6.62 -15.58 23.60
C MET A 330 -5.50 -15.76 22.59
N LEU A 331 -4.61 -14.78 22.50
CA LEU A 331 -3.49 -14.75 21.58
C LEU A 331 -2.17 -14.90 22.35
N ALA A 332 -1.32 -15.81 21.89
CA ALA A 332 0.04 -15.96 22.35
C ALA A 332 1.02 -15.73 21.20
N LEU A 333 1.90 -14.72 21.35
CA LEU A 333 2.95 -14.43 20.38
C LEU A 333 3.87 -15.65 20.21
N GLU A 334 3.95 -16.18 18.99
CA GLU A 334 4.86 -17.26 18.64
C GLU A 334 6.16 -16.73 18.04
N SER A 335 6.04 -15.86 17.04
CA SER A 335 7.18 -15.27 16.35
C SER A 335 6.83 -13.95 15.68
N VAL A 336 7.86 -13.22 15.27
CA VAL A 336 7.76 -12.07 14.38
C VAL A 336 8.73 -12.35 13.23
N ASP A 337 8.24 -12.27 12.00
CA ASP A 337 9.07 -12.53 10.82
C ASP A 337 10.01 -11.35 10.50
N ASP A 338 10.84 -11.52 9.47
CA ASP A 338 11.81 -10.51 9.05
C ASP A 338 11.15 -9.23 8.49
N ASP A 339 9.88 -9.32 8.09
CA ASP A 339 9.07 -8.22 7.57
C ASP A 339 8.27 -7.52 8.69
N GLY A 340 8.32 -8.03 9.92
CA GLY A 340 7.67 -7.49 11.09
C GLY A 340 6.24 -7.99 11.33
N ASN A 341 5.78 -8.99 10.56
CA ASN A 341 4.46 -9.60 10.75
C ASN A 341 4.46 -10.46 12.01
N ILE A 342 3.36 -10.38 12.77
CA ILE A 342 3.22 -11.09 14.03
C ILE A 342 2.47 -12.41 13.79
N HIS A 343 3.08 -13.51 14.24
CA HIS A 343 2.45 -14.83 14.23
C HIS A 343 1.95 -15.18 15.64
N PHE A 344 0.66 -15.53 15.73
CA PHE A 344 0.00 -15.90 16.98
C PHE A 344 -0.40 -17.37 16.99
N SER A 345 -0.35 -17.98 18.16
CA SER A 345 -1.19 -19.14 18.49
C SER A 345 -2.45 -18.66 19.21
N THR A 346 -3.55 -19.39 19.01
CA THR A 346 -4.88 -19.04 19.52
C THR A 346 -5.41 -20.08 20.50
N GLU A 347 -6.04 -19.65 21.57
CA GLU A 347 -6.91 -20.46 22.44
C GLU A 347 -8.32 -19.86 22.46
N GLU A 348 -9.34 -20.66 22.23
CA GLU A 348 -10.74 -20.19 22.23
C GLU A 348 -11.25 -19.99 23.67
N LEU A 349 -11.81 -18.81 23.93
CA LEU A 349 -12.36 -18.40 25.23
C LEU A 349 -13.89 -18.40 25.25
N LEU A 350 -14.49 -18.02 24.13
CA LEU A 350 -15.91 -18.11 23.83
C LEU A 350 -16.04 -18.69 22.44
N GLU A 351 -16.89 -19.69 22.28
CA GLU A 351 -17.09 -20.42 21.03
C GLU A 351 -18.52 -20.26 20.52
N ASP A 352 -18.69 -20.32 19.20
CA ASP A 352 -19.99 -20.41 18.51
C ASP A 352 -20.99 -19.29 18.86
N TYR A 353 -20.50 -18.08 19.17
CA TYR A 353 -21.37 -16.97 19.52
C TYR A 353 -22.05 -16.40 18.24
N SER A 354 -23.34 -16.06 18.34
CA SER A 354 -24.07 -15.40 17.26
C SER A 354 -24.25 -13.93 17.58
N LEU A 355 -23.45 -13.08 16.93
CA LEU A 355 -23.52 -11.63 17.10
C LEU A 355 -24.67 -11.06 16.26
N LEU A 356 -25.54 -10.27 16.89
CA LEU A 356 -26.75 -9.72 16.28
C LEU A 356 -26.63 -8.20 16.11
N PRO A 357 -27.22 -7.60 15.05
CA PRO A 357 -27.12 -6.16 14.83
C PRO A 357 -27.66 -5.29 15.96
N ASP A 358 -28.75 -5.73 16.60
CA ASP A 358 -29.41 -4.97 17.67
C ASP A 358 -28.90 -5.36 19.08
N THR A 359 -27.93 -6.27 19.19
CA THR A 359 -27.45 -6.80 20.48
C THR A 359 -25.92 -6.96 20.45
N PRO A 360 -25.18 -5.91 20.84
CA PRO A 360 -23.73 -5.97 20.93
C PRO A 360 -23.26 -7.02 21.94
N LEU A 361 -22.08 -7.58 21.70
CA LEU A 361 -21.35 -8.39 22.69
C LEU A 361 -20.29 -7.53 23.35
N VAL A 362 -20.40 -7.32 24.67
CA VAL A 362 -19.43 -6.58 25.47
C VAL A 362 -18.44 -7.55 26.09
N LEU A 363 -17.18 -7.41 25.73
CA LEU A 363 -16.07 -8.14 26.30
C LEU A 363 -15.43 -7.31 27.42
N VAL A 364 -15.34 -7.89 28.62
CA VAL A 364 -14.66 -7.29 29.77
C VAL A 364 -13.30 -7.94 29.94
N MET A 365 -12.23 -7.19 29.71
CA MET A 365 -10.86 -7.72 29.58
C MET A 365 -9.80 -6.70 30.00
N THR A 366 -8.54 -7.13 30.12
CA THR A 366 -7.41 -6.26 30.47
C THR A 366 -6.43 -6.04 29.32
N PHE A 367 -6.04 -4.79 29.03
CA PHE A 367 -4.95 -4.51 28.09
C PHE A 367 -3.63 -4.33 28.83
N TYR A 368 -2.68 -5.25 28.62
CA TYR A 368 -1.31 -5.09 29.12
C TYR A 368 -0.29 -5.09 27.98
N GLY A 369 0.61 -4.10 28.02
CA GLY A 369 1.70 -4.00 27.04
C GLY A 369 1.24 -3.60 25.64
N SER A 370 2.11 -3.83 24.67
CA SER A 370 1.91 -3.45 23.25
C SER A 370 1.64 -4.64 22.33
N ILE A 371 1.65 -5.86 22.85
CA ILE A 371 1.38 -7.08 22.07
C ILE A 371 -0.07 -7.46 22.32
N PRO A 372 -0.89 -7.65 21.28
CA PRO A 372 -2.27 -8.12 21.42
C PRO A 372 -2.33 -9.44 22.18
N GLN A 373 -3.22 -9.52 23.17
CA GLN A 373 -3.46 -10.73 23.99
C GLN A 373 -4.81 -11.37 23.69
N TYR A 374 -5.69 -10.65 22.99
CA TYR A 374 -7.04 -11.09 22.70
C TYR A 374 -7.39 -10.76 21.25
N GLY A 375 -8.31 -11.55 20.71
CA GLY A 375 -8.81 -11.38 19.36
C GLY A 375 -10.18 -12.00 19.18
N ILE A 376 -10.64 -12.02 17.94
CA ILE A 376 -11.83 -12.76 17.51
C ILE A 376 -11.54 -13.55 16.25
N SER A 377 -12.35 -14.56 16.01
CA SER A 377 -12.50 -15.14 14.67
C SER A 377 -13.97 -15.35 14.35
N TYR A 378 -14.29 -15.41 13.07
CA TYR A 378 -15.60 -15.80 12.57
C TYR A 378 -15.48 -16.27 11.12
N GLU A 379 -16.43 -17.07 10.68
CA GLU A 379 -16.58 -17.41 9.25
C GLU A 379 -17.25 -16.24 8.52
N ASP A 380 -16.61 -15.74 7.48
CA ASP A 380 -17.18 -14.70 6.62
C ASP A 380 -18.21 -15.28 5.63
N GLU A 381 -18.67 -14.45 4.70
CA GLU A 381 -19.69 -14.87 3.72
C GLU A 381 -19.17 -15.85 2.67
N SER A 382 -17.85 -15.93 2.48
CA SER A 382 -17.23 -16.87 1.54
C SER A 382 -17.06 -18.27 2.15
N GLY A 383 -17.22 -18.38 3.47
CA GLY A 383 -16.93 -19.59 4.23
C GLY A 383 -15.49 -19.63 4.75
N THR A 384 -14.77 -18.50 4.68
CA THR A 384 -13.40 -18.37 5.17
C THR A 384 -13.40 -17.92 6.62
N THR A 385 -12.67 -18.63 7.49
CA THR A 385 -12.46 -18.18 8.87
C THR A 385 -11.44 -17.04 8.88
N ARG A 386 -11.85 -15.86 9.33
CA ARG A 386 -11.00 -14.68 9.49
C ARG A 386 -10.60 -14.49 10.94
N TYR A 387 -9.39 -13.99 11.19
CA TYR A 387 -8.83 -13.82 12.54
C TYR A 387 -8.38 -12.38 12.75
N PHE A 388 -8.79 -11.78 13.87
CA PHE A 388 -8.49 -10.38 14.18
C PHE A 388 -7.94 -10.24 15.59
N ALA A 389 -6.92 -9.43 15.76
CA ALA A 389 -6.35 -9.05 17.05
C ALA A 389 -6.93 -7.70 17.49
N PHE A 390 -7.22 -7.57 18.79
CA PHE A 390 -7.58 -6.27 19.36
C PHE A 390 -6.32 -5.44 19.58
N THR A 391 -6.26 -4.28 18.93
CA THR A 391 -5.20 -3.28 19.11
C THR A 391 -5.80 -1.95 19.54
N VAL A 392 -5.03 -1.13 20.26
CA VAL A 392 -5.43 0.22 20.62
C VAL A 392 -4.62 1.19 19.75
N SER A 393 -5.31 2.06 19.03
CA SER A 393 -4.70 3.11 18.23
C SER A 393 -3.78 3.99 19.09
N GLY A 394 -2.54 4.15 18.67
CA GLY A 394 -1.57 5.03 19.34
C GLY A 394 -1.84 6.52 19.10
N GLU A 395 -2.76 6.85 18.19
CA GLU A 395 -3.09 8.20 17.76
C GLU A 395 -4.23 8.80 18.60
N ASP A 396 -5.38 8.15 18.59
CA ASP A 396 -6.62 8.63 19.22
C ASP A 396 -7.10 7.73 20.38
N GLY A 397 -6.47 6.57 20.57
CA GLY A 397 -6.83 5.62 21.61
C GLY A 397 -8.06 4.77 21.27
N SER A 398 -8.59 4.80 20.05
CA SER A 398 -9.67 3.92 19.61
C SER A 398 -9.25 2.44 19.61
N ILE A 399 -10.23 1.54 19.69
CA ILE A 399 -9.98 0.10 19.53
C ILE A 399 -10.07 -0.26 18.05
N LEU A 400 -9.11 -1.05 17.57
CA LEU A 400 -9.01 -1.52 16.20
C LEU A 400 -9.03 -3.05 16.16
N LEU A 401 -9.48 -3.59 15.03
CA LEU A 401 -9.37 -5.00 14.68
C LEU A 401 -8.31 -5.13 13.60
N ASP A 402 -7.16 -5.70 13.95
CA ASP A 402 -6.05 -5.91 13.04
C ASP A 402 -6.06 -7.37 12.57
N GLU A 403 -6.20 -7.60 11.27
CA GLU A 403 -6.32 -8.96 10.73
C GLU A 403 -4.97 -9.68 10.73
N PHE A 404 -4.96 -10.95 11.13
CA PHE A 404 -3.78 -11.81 11.09
C PHE A 404 -4.13 -13.18 10.52
N PHE A 405 -3.11 -13.93 10.12
CA PHE A 405 -3.27 -15.27 9.54
C PHE A 405 -2.59 -16.30 10.44
N LEU A 406 -3.23 -17.47 10.57
CA LEU A 406 -2.62 -18.65 11.18
C LEU A 406 -1.87 -19.46 10.10
N ASP A 407 -0.72 -20.03 10.46
CA ASP A 407 0.09 -20.89 9.58
C ASP A 407 -0.46 -22.31 9.37
#